data_AF-A0A845BFL2-F1
#
_entry.id   AF-A0A845BFL2-F1
#
_cell.length_a   1.000
_cell.length_b   1.000
_cell.length_c   1.000
_cell.angle_alpha   90.00
_cell.angle_beta   90.00
_cell.angle_gamma   90.00
#
_symmetry.space_group_name_H-M   'P 1'
#
loop_
_entity.id
_entity.type
_entity.pdbx_description
1 polymer ?
#
loop_
_entity_poly.entity_id
_entity_poly.type
_entity_poly.pdbx_seq_one_letter_code
_entity_poly.pdbx_strand_id
1 'polypeptide(L)'
;MCELPDASSLTEQDIAEITAGARGLPGEWSVFPHVNFSGEVILMLNPLAWEEEDKAIMVRRDPAGIRVLLSNGDQVLLRATVPDGTAAVEAAWRATGWEAEVGHSRVA
;
A
#
# COMPACT_ATOMS: atom_id res chain seq x y z
N MET A 1 11.83 -23.97 18.50
CA MET A 1 10.84 -24.31 17.45
C MET A 1 10.70 -23.03 16.64
N CYS A 2 11.27 -22.98 15.44
CA CYS A 2 11.07 -21.82 14.57
C CYS A 2 9.64 -21.93 14.03
N GLU A 3 8.77 -21.02 14.46
CA GLU A 3 7.42 -20.91 13.91
C GLU A 3 7.56 -20.58 12.42
N LEU A 4 6.94 -21.40 11.56
CA LEU A 4 6.89 -21.11 10.14
C LEU A 4 6.17 -19.77 9.96
N PRO A 5 6.68 -18.85 9.14
CA PRO A 5 6.01 -17.58 8.91
C PRO A 5 4.60 -17.87 8.39
N ASP A 6 3.62 -17.34 9.10
CA ASP A 6 2.22 -17.42 8.73
C ASP A 6 2.10 -16.92 7.29
N ALA A 7 1.57 -17.74 6.37
CA ALA A 7 1.48 -17.42 4.94
C ALA A 7 0.60 -16.19 4.64
N SER A 8 0.07 -15.56 5.69
CA SER A 8 -0.73 -14.36 5.75
C SER A 8 0.06 -13.09 6.10
N SER A 9 1.39 -13.15 6.28
CA SER A 9 2.24 -11.96 6.53
C SER A 9 3.05 -11.52 5.31
N LEU A 10 3.30 -10.22 5.21
CA LEU A 10 4.22 -9.68 4.21
C LEU A 10 5.62 -10.24 4.43
N THR A 11 6.25 -10.70 3.35
CA THR A 11 7.64 -11.17 3.42
C THR A 11 8.62 -10.00 3.49
N GLU A 12 9.87 -10.25 3.90
CA GLU A 12 10.92 -9.22 3.87
C GLU A 12 11.12 -8.66 2.46
N GLN A 13 10.99 -9.51 1.43
CA GLN A 13 11.05 -9.10 0.04
C GLN A 13 9.87 -8.19 -0.32
N ASP A 14 8.64 -8.54 0.04
CA ASP A 14 7.47 -7.70 -0.20
C ASP A 14 7.66 -6.31 0.45
N ILE A 15 8.12 -6.29 1.70
CA ILE A 15 8.36 -5.05 2.44
C ILE A 15 9.42 -4.19 1.76
N ALA A 16 10.53 -4.80 1.33
CA ALA A 16 11.60 -4.09 0.63
C ALA A 16 11.12 -3.51 -0.71
N GLU A 17 10.42 -4.30 -1.52
CA GLU A 17 9.85 -3.87 -2.81
C GLU A 17 8.84 -2.73 -2.62
N ILE A 18 7.91 -2.87 -1.67
CA ILE A 18 6.89 -1.84 -1.40
C ILE A 18 7.54 -0.56 -0.89
N THR A 19 8.48 -0.67 0.04
CA THR A 19 9.14 0.51 0.63
C THR A 19 10.00 1.25 -0.39
N ALA A 20 10.77 0.53 -1.20
CA ALA A 20 11.59 1.12 -2.25
C ALA A 20 10.72 1.71 -3.36
N GLY A 21 9.69 0.99 -3.80
CA GLY A 21 8.78 1.43 -4.84
C GLY A 21 7.97 2.66 -4.44
N ALA A 22 7.43 2.71 -3.22
CA ALA A 22 6.70 3.87 -2.72
C ALA A 22 7.56 5.15 -2.71
N ARG A 23 8.84 5.04 -2.33
CA ARG A 23 9.80 6.17 -2.40
C ARG A 23 10.16 6.58 -3.82
N GLY A 24 9.94 5.73 -4.81
CA GLY A 24 10.14 6.01 -6.23
C GLY A 24 8.91 6.58 -6.93
N LEU A 25 7.74 6.61 -6.27
CA LEU A 25 6.54 7.23 -6.81
C LEU A 25 6.66 8.76 -6.84
N PRO A 26 5.94 9.45 -7.74
CA PRO A 26 5.87 10.90 -7.72
C PRO A 26 5.33 11.45 -6.38
N GLY A 27 5.84 12.61 -5.99
CA GLY A 27 5.55 13.21 -4.68
C GLY A 27 6.32 12.53 -3.55
N GLU A 28 6.16 13.04 -2.34
CA GLU A 28 6.77 12.43 -1.15
C GLU A 28 5.79 11.42 -0.55
N TRP A 29 6.32 10.28 -0.10
CA TRP A 29 5.56 9.20 0.50
C TRP A 29 6.19 8.78 1.81
N SER A 30 5.36 8.71 2.84
CA SER A 30 5.73 8.09 4.11
C SER A 30 5.30 6.64 4.13
N VAL A 31 6.15 5.77 4.68
CA VAL A 31 5.90 4.33 4.81
C VAL A 31 6.06 3.95 6.27
N PHE A 32 4.99 3.46 6.89
CA PHE A 32 4.96 3.09 8.29
C PHE A 32 4.59 1.61 8.44
N PRO A 33 5.48 0.77 8.98
CA PRO A 33 5.11 -0.58 9.36
C PRO A 33 4.27 -0.56 10.64
N HIS A 34 3.15 -1.26 10.61
CA HIS A 34 2.31 -1.53 11.78
C HIS A 34 2.21 -3.05 11.98
N VAL A 35 2.37 -3.51 13.22
CA VAL A 35 2.20 -4.91 13.60
C VAL A 35 0.97 -5.00 14.48
N ASN A 36 -0.03 -5.78 14.05
CA ASN A 36 -1.23 -5.97 14.85
C ASN A 36 -1.00 -6.99 15.99
N PHE A 37 -2.01 -7.18 16.84
CA PHE A 37 -1.92 -8.09 17.99
C PHE A 37 -1.68 -9.56 17.61
N SER A 38 -1.95 -9.95 16.36
CA SER A 38 -1.70 -11.30 15.83
C SER A 38 -0.31 -11.45 15.21
N GLY A 39 0.52 -10.39 15.23
CA GLY A 39 1.86 -10.39 14.63
C GLY A 39 1.87 -10.13 13.13
N GLU A 40 0.71 -9.83 12.52
CA GLU A 40 0.64 -9.52 11.09
C GLU A 40 1.20 -8.12 10.81
N VAL A 41 2.05 -8.05 9.79
CA VAL A 41 2.62 -6.79 9.30
C VAL A 41 1.69 -6.15 8.27
N ILE A 42 1.30 -4.91 8.54
CA ILE A 42 0.57 -4.03 7.64
C ILE A 42 1.48 -2.83 7.34
N LEU A 43 1.72 -2.55 6.06
CA LEU A 43 2.39 -1.31 5.67
C LEU A 43 1.35 -0.23 5.40
N MET A 44 1.46 0.89 6.10
CA MET A 44 0.70 2.09 5.81
C MET A 44 1.53 3.01 4.93
N LEU A 45 1.05 3.29 3.74
CA LEU A 45 1.64 4.24 2.79
C LEU A 45 0.79 5.50 2.82
N ASN A 46 1.40 6.64 3.13
CA ASN A 46 0.74 7.94 3.14
C ASN A 46 1.47 8.91 2.21
N PRO A 47 0.89 9.30 1.07
CA PRO A 47 1.42 10.38 0.25
C PRO A 47 1.33 11.70 1.02
N LEU A 48 2.36 12.55 0.93
CA LEU A 48 2.42 13.82 1.66
C LEU A 48 1.25 14.76 1.33
N ALA A 49 0.70 14.68 0.12
CA ALA A 49 -0.47 15.51 -0.24
C ALA A 49 -1.74 15.14 0.56
N TRP A 50 -1.74 14.01 1.28
CA TRP A 50 -2.81 13.58 2.18
C TRP A 50 -2.46 13.81 3.65
N GLU A 51 -1.41 14.56 3.99
CA GLU A 51 -1.00 14.78 5.39
C GLU A 51 -2.13 15.35 6.27
N GLU A 52 -2.97 16.22 5.71
CA GLU A 52 -4.13 16.80 6.40
C GLU A 52 -5.43 16.00 6.18
N GLU A 53 -5.37 14.92 5.41
CA GLU A 53 -6.50 14.04 5.13
C GLU A 53 -6.48 12.82 6.05
N ASP A 54 -7.65 12.36 6.50
CA ASP A 54 -7.78 11.10 7.22
C ASP A 54 -7.76 9.91 6.24
N LYS A 55 -6.65 9.77 5.50
CA LYS A 55 -6.47 8.78 4.44
C LYS A 55 -5.11 8.11 4.52
N ALA A 56 -5.10 6.82 4.18
CA ALA A 56 -3.86 6.06 3.99
C ALA A 56 -4.12 4.88 3.05
N ILE A 57 -3.09 4.45 2.34
CA ILE A 57 -3.09 3.15 1.68
C ILE A 57 -2.55 2.11 2.66
N MET A 58 -3.30 1.05 2.91
CA MET A 58 -2.86 -0.08 3.71
C MET A 58 -2.53 -1.25 2.80
N VAL A 59 -1.36 -1.85 3.01
CA VAL A 59 -0.88 -3.01 2.26
C VAL A 59 -0.64 -4.16 3.23
N ARG A 60 -1.24 -5.31 2.95
CA ARG A 60 -1.13 -6.52 3.78
C ARG A 60 -1.15 -7.78 2.92
N ARG A 61 -0.56 -8.86 3.42
CA ARG A 61 -0.61 -10.17 2.74
C ARG A 61 -1.90 -10.91 3.10
N ASP A 62 -2.37 -11.74 2.19
CA ASP A 62 -3.50 -12.64 2.33
C ASP A 62 -3.20 -13.89 1.49
N PRO A 63 -3.85 -15.05 1.73
CA PRO A 63 -3.59 -16.25 0.94
C PRO A 63 -3.83 -16.08 -0.57
N ALA A 64 -4.66 -15.12 -0.98
CA ALA A 64 -4.91 -14.81 -2.40
C ALA A 64 -3.88 -13.85 -3.03
N GLY A 65 -2.97 -13.26 -2.24
CA GLY A 65 -1.97 -12.28 -2.68
C GLY A 65 -1.83 -11.10 -1.72
N ILE A 66 -1.19 -10.02 -2.17
CA ILE A 66 -1.09 -8.77 -1.42
C ILE A 66 -2.36 -7.95 -1.67
N ARG A 67 -3.05 -7.57 -0.59
CA ARG A 67 -4.21 -6.69 -0.63
C ARG A 67 -3.77 -5.24 -0.47
N VAL A 68 -4.25 -4.39 -1.37
CA VAL A 68 -4.10 -2.94 -1.31
C VAL A 68 -5.46 -2.34 -0.97
N LEU A 69 -5.52 -1.66 0.16
CA LEU A 69 -6.73 -1.11 0.76
C LEU A 69 -6.59 0.41 0.86
N LEU A 70 -7.66 1.14 0.62
CA LEU A 70 -7.76 2.57 0.93
C LEU A 70 -8.50 2.72 2.26
N SER A 71 -7.82 3.26 3.27
CA SER A 71 -8.43 3.79 4.48
C SER A 71 -8.82 5.24 4.24
N ASN A 72 -10.07 5.61 4.54
CA ASN A 72 -10.60 6.96 4.39
C ASN A 72 -11.64 7.22 5.48
N GLY A 73 -11.24 7.93 6.54
CA GLY A 73 -12.01 8.03 7.78
C GLY A 73 -12.36 6.64 8.33
N ASP A 74 -13.63 6.42 8.62
CA ASP A 74 -14.14 5.15 9.15
C ASP A 74 -14.30 4.03 8.09
N GLN A 75 -13.92 4.28 6.83
CA GLN A 75 -14.09 3.32 5.73
C GLN A 75 -12.77 2.70 5.31
N VAL A 76 -12.78 1.38 5.11
CA VAL A 76 -11.68 0.63 4.49
C VAL A 76 -12.20 -0.08 3.24
N LEU A 77 -11.63 0.25 2.09
CA LEU A 77 -12.06 -0.25 0.79
C LEU A 77 -10.95 -1.06 0.11
N LEU A 78 -11.26 -2.28 -0.33
CA LEU A 78 -10.34 -3.06 -1.16
C LEU A 78 -10.21 -2.43 -2.56
N ARG A 79 -8.98 -2.06 -2.92
CA ARG A 79 -8.67 -1.50 -4.24
C ARG A 79 -8.11 -2.55 -5.18
N ALA A 80 -7.28 -3.47 -4.68
CA ALA A 80 -6.71 -4.55 -5.48
C ALA A 80 -6.26 -5.73 -4.61
N THR A 81 -6.14 -6.90 -5.24
CA THR A 81 -5.34 -8.03 -4.75
C THR A 81 -4.35 -8.39 -5.85
N VAL A 82 -3.06 -8.39 -5.52
CA VAL A 82 -1.96 -8.44 -6.49
C VAL A 82 -0.91 -9.49 -6.08
N PRO A 83 -0.11 -10.02 -7.02
CA PRO A 83 0.75 -11.17 -6.73
C PRO A 83 1.98 -10.83 -5.86
N ASP A 84 2.49 -9.61 -5.94
CA ASP A 84 3.79 -9.22 -5.37
C ASP A 84 3.87 -7.73 -4.99
N GLY A 85 4.97 -7.34 -4.34
CA GLY A 85 5.19 -6.00 -3.80
C GLY A 85 5.26 -4.94 -4.90
N THR A 86 5.84 -5.26 -6.04
CA THR A 86 5.91 -4.36 -7.20
C THR A 86 4.50 -3.99 -7.71
N ALA A 87 3.65 -4.99 -7.93
CA ALA A 87 2.27 -4.77 -8.34
C ALA A 87 1.44 -4.06 -7.24
N ALA A 88 1.81 -4.20 -5.97
CA ALA A 88 1.17 -3.49 -4.86
C ALA A 88 1.48 -1.99 -4.88
N VAL A 89 2.71 -1.60 -5.23
CA VAL A 89 3.11 -0.19 -5.41
C VAL A 89 2.32 0.46 -6.55
N GLU A 90 2.19 -0.22 -7.69
CA GLU A 90 1.37 0.28 -8.80
C GLU A 90 -0.09 0.45 -8.37
N ALA A 91 -0.67 -0.56 -7.71
CA ALA A 91 -2.04 -0.48 -7.23
C ALA A 91 -2.23 0.62 -6.16
N ALA A 92 -1.24 0.85 -5.29
CA ALA A 92 -1.26 1.93 -4.30
C ALA A 92 -1.24 3.30 -4.97
N TRP A 93 -0.40 3.49 -6.00
CA TRP A 93 -0.40 4.72 -6.80
C TRP A 93 -1.75 4.95 -7.49
N ARG A 94 -2.32 3.94 -8.16
CA ARG A 94 -3.66 4.07 -8.78
C ARG A 94 -4.75 4.37 -7.76
N ALA A 95 -4.61 3.84 -6.54
CA ALA A 95 -5.57 4.03 -5.47
C ALA A 95 -5.67 5.50 -4.99
N THR A 96 -4.61 6.30 -5.19
CA THR A 96 -4.65 7.73 -4.83
C THR A 96 -5.53 8.56 -5.74
N GLY A 97 -5.86 8.05 -6.93
CA GLY A 97 -6.61 8.80 -7.94
C GLY A 97 -5.79 9.84 -8.68
N TRP A 98 -4.48 9.96 -8.41
CA TRP A 98 -3.60 10.91 -9.09
C TRP A 98 -3.42 10.66 -10.59
N GLU A 99 -3.73 9.45 -11.09
CA GLU A 99 -3.85 9.21 -12.54
C GLU A 99 -4.85 10.17 -13.22
N ALA A 100 -5.87 10.66 -12.49
CA ALA A 100 -6.81 11.65 -13.02
C ALA A 100 -6.24 13.08 -13.06
N GLU A 101 -5.22 13.42 -12.28
CA GLU A 101 -4.66 14.80 -12.24
C GLU A 101 -3.45 14.96 -13.17
N VAL A 102 -2.63 13.93 -13.36
CA VAL A 102 -1.56 13.94 -14.38
C VAL A 102 -2.06 13.62 -15.79
N GLY A 103 -3.28 13.08 -15.94
CA GLY A 103 -3.89 12.72 -17.23
C GLY A 103 -4.74 13.81 -17.90
N HIS A 104 -5.14 14.87 -17.20
CA HIS A 104 -5.95 15.96 -17.77
C HIS A 104 -5.15 17.09 -18.42
N SER A 105 -3.84 16.92 -18.62
CA SER A 105 -3.10 17.70 -19.62
C SER A 105 -3.03 16.93 -20.95
N ARG A 106 -4.19 16.56 -21.47
CA ARG A 106 -4.37 16.28 -22.90
C ARG A 106 -5.39 17.27 -23.42
N VAL A 107 -4.83 18.31 -24.03
CA VAL A 107 -5.38 19.14 -25.12
C VAL A 107 -6.76 18.67 -25.60
N ALA A 108 -7.77 19.49 -25.31
CA ALA A 108 -8.91 19.71 -26.19
C ALA A 108 -9.14 21.22 -26.28
#